data_AF-A0A7Y5KK73-F1
#
_entry.id   AF-A0A7Y5KK73-F1
#
_cell.length_a   1.000
_cell.length_b   1.000
_cell.length_c   1.000
_cell.angle_alpha   90.00
_cell.angle_beta   90.00
_cell.angle_gamma   90.00
#
_symmetry.space_group_name_H-M   'P 1'
#
loop_
_entity.id
_entity.type
_entity.pdbx_description
1 polymer ?
#
loop_
_entity_poly.entity_id
_entity_poly.type
_entity_poly.pdbx_seq_one_letter_code
_entity_poly.pdbx_strand_id
1 'polypeptide(L)' 'MKPEGAVPRSGGVQSLERGFAILDKMADAGGVISLSQLASDAGLPLPTIHRLVRTLV' A
#
# COMPACT_ATOMS: atom_id res chain seq x y z
N MET A 1 28.70 -6.93 3.47
CA MET A 1 27.35 -7.51 3.69
C MET A 1 27.04 -7.38 5.17
N LYS A 2 26.13 -6.47 5.56
CA LYS A 2 25.65 -6.33 6.93
C LYS A 2 24.30 -7.03 7.03
N PRO A 3 24.02 -7.82 8.08
CA PRO A 3 22.68 -8.35 8.28
C PRO A 3 21.82 -7.20 8.81
N GLU A 4 20.92 -6.66 7.99
CA GLU A 4 19.86 -5.79 8.47
C GLU A 4 18.89 -6.66 9.28
N GLY A 5 18.87 -6.42 10.59
CA GLY A 5 18.01 -7.12 11.52
C GLY A 5 16.56 -6.98 11.11
N ALA A 6 15.90 -8.11 10.90
CA ALA A 6 14.45 -8.18 10.79
C ALA A 6 13.84 -7.64 12.09
N VAL A 7 13.24 -6.46 12.03
CA VAL A 7 12.48 -5.89 13.14
C VAL A 7 11.22 -6.75 13.32
N PRO A 8 11.00 -7.37 14.49
CA PRO A 8 9.75 -8.05 14.75
C PRO A 8 8.66 -6.98 14.96
N ARG A 9 7.92 -6.65 13.89
CA ARG A 9 6.74 -5.78 13.96
C ARG A 9 5.51 -6.59 14.40
N SER A 10 5.51 -7.07 15.63
CA SER A 10 4.32 -7.63 16.27
C SER A 10 3.74 -6.59 17.22
N GLY A 11 3.00 -5.62 16.68
CA GLY A 11 2.30 -4.60 17.48
C GLY A 11 1.67 -3.46 16.67
N GLY A 12 2.15 -3.19 15.45
CA GLY A 12 1.58 -2.19 14.55
C GLY A 12 0.40 -2.73 13.75
N VAL A 13 -0.63 -1.91 13.56
CA VAL A 13 -1.77 -2.23 12.71
C VAL A 13 -1.33 -2.22 11.24
N GLN A 14 -0.96 -3.39 10.71
CA GLN A 14 -0.44 -3.55 9.34
C GLN A 14 -1.39 -3.04 8.26
N SER A 15 -2.70 -3.01 8.51
CA SER A 15 -3.68 -2.45 7.57
C SER A 15 -3.48 -0.95 7.38
N LEU A 16 -3.05 -0.23 8.41
CA LEU A 16 -2.80 1.21 8.33
C LEU A 16 -1.54 1.51 7.52
N GLU A 17 -0.46 0.76 7.74
CA GLU A 17 0.77 0.86 6.94
C GLU A 17 0.48 0.63 5.45
N ARG A 18 -0.35 -0.38 5.13
CA ARG A 18 -0.79 -0.65 3.75
C ARG A 18 -1.66 0.47 3.19
N GLY A 19 -2.54 1.06 4.02
CA GLY A 19 -3.36 2.21 3.64
C GLY A 19 -2.51 3.42 3.26
N PHE A 20 -1.49 3.76 4.06
CA PHE A 20 -0.58 4.87 3.75
C PHE A 20 0.27 4.61 2.51
N ALA A 21 0.79 3.40 2.32
CA ALA A 21 1.55 3.06 1.11
C ALA A 21 0.70 3.20 -0.18
N ILE A 22 -0.62 3.02 -0.09
CA ILE A 22 -1.54 3.28 -1.21
C ILE A 22 -1.65 4.79 -1.46
N LEU A 23 -1.83 5.60 -0.41
CA LEU A 23 -1.95 7.05 -0.52
C LEU A 23 -0.67 7.71 -1.08
N ASP A 24 0.51 7.23 -0.67
CA ASP A 24 1.79 7.71 -1.21
C ASP A 24 1.89 7.47 -2.72
N LYS A 25 1.53 6.27 -3.19
CA LYS A 25 1.49 5.96 -4.63
C LYS A 25 0.51 6.84 -5.40
N MET A 26 -0.63 7.19 -4.79
CA MET A 26 -1.59 8.11 -5.41
C MET A 26 -1.03 9.53 -5.49
N ALA A 27 -0.32 9.99 -4.46
CA ALA A 27 0.33 11.30 -4.43
C ALA A 27 1.46 11.39 -5.46
N ASP A 28 2.30 10.35 -5.57
CA ASP A 28 3.37 10.23 -6.56
C ASP A 28 2.84 10.31 -8.00
N ALA A 29 1.62 9.84 -8.24
CA ALA A 29 0.93 9.91 -9.52
C ALA A 29 0.22 11.26 -9.80
N GLY A 30 0.39 12.27 -8.95
CA GLY A 30 -0.27 13.58 -9.11
C GLY A 30 -1.69 13.65 -8.53
N GLY A 31 -2.02 12.76 -7.59
CA GLY A 31 -3.28 12.75 -6.83
C GLY A 31 -4.44 12.00 -7.49
N VAL A 32 -4.31 11.63 -8.77
CA VAL A 32 -5.32 10.83 -9.49
C VAL A 32 -4.63 9.68 -10.23
N ILE A 33 -5.01 8.46 -9.90
CA ILE A 33 -4.50 7.23 -10.51
C ILE A 33 -5.64 6.24 -10.69
N SER A 34 -5.61 5.44 -11.76
CA SER A 34 -6.58 4.35 -11.95
C SER A 34 -6.30 3.19 -10.99
N LEU A 35 -7.34 2.48 -10.57
CA LEU A 35 -7.17 1.32 -9.67
C LEU A 35 -6.32 0.21 -10.28
N SER A 36 -6.39 0.03 -11.61
CA SER A 36 -5.56 -0.94 -12.34
C SER A 36 -4.09 -0.56 -12.38
N GLN A 37 -3.78 0.73 -12.54
CA GLN A 37 -2.42 1.25 -12.46
C GLN A 37 -1.89 1.10 -11.04
N LEU A 38 -2.67 1.49 -10.03
CA LEU A 38 -2.31 1.34 -8.62
C LEU A 38 -2.04 -0.12 -8.22
N ALA A 39 -2.82 -1.08 -8.75
CA ALA A 39 -2.60 -2.51 -8.56
C ALA A 39 -1.26 -2.98 -9.16
N SER A 40 -0.95 -2.50 -10.35
CA SER A 40 0.31 -2.80 -11.04
C SER A 40 1.50 -2.23 -10.25
N ASP A 41 1.41 -0.97 -9.83
CA ASP A 41 2.47 -0.29 -9.09
C ASP A 41 2.66 -0.86 -7.68
N ALA A 42 1.60 -1.33 -7.03
CA ALA A 42 1.66 -1.94 -5.71
C ALA A 42 2.02 -3.44 -5.74
N GLY A 43 2.01 -4.09 -6.91
CA GLY A 43 2.21 -5.53 -7.04
C GLY A 43 1.13 -6.34 -6.33
N LEU A 44 -0.10 -5.81 -6.23
CA LEU A 44 -1.21 -6.43 -5.54
C LEU A 44 -2.35 -6.77 -6.50
N PRO A 45 -3.13 -7.84 -6.24
CA PRO A 45 -4.31 -8.13 -7.05
C PRO A 45 -5.33 -6.98 -6.99
N LEU A 46 -5.95 -6.68 -8.13
CA LEU A 46 -6.97 -5.64 -8.25
C LEU A 46 -8.10 -5.75 -7.19
N PRO A 47 -8.64 -6.95 -6.87
CA PRO A 47 -9.63 -7.09 -5.79
C PRO A 47 -9.11 -6.65 -4.41
N THR A 48 -7.82 -6.83 -4.12
CA THR A 48 -7.20 -6.37 -2.88
C THR A 48 -7.13 -4.84 -2.85
N ILE A 49 -6.76 -4.22 -3.96
CA ILE A 49 -6.77 -2.74 -4.09
C ILE A 49 -8.17 -2.18 -3.90
N HIS A 50 -9.19 -2.75 -4.57
CA HIS A 50 -10.58 -2.31 -4.39
C HIS A 50 -11.00 -2.35 -2.91
N ARG A 51 -10.65 -3.41 -2.18
CA ARG A 51 -10.97 -3.53 -0.76
C ARG A 51 -10.24 -2.50 0.09
N LEU A 52 -8.95 -2.26 -0.16
CA LEU A 52 -8.16 -1.27 0.57
C LEU A 52 -8.70 0.14 0.34
N VAL A 53 -8.92 0.52 -0.92
CA VAL A 53 -9.45 1.85 -1.26
C VAL A 53 -10.84 2.05 -0.64
N ARG A 54 -11.72 1.03 -0.68
CA ARG A 54 -13.05 1.10 -0.04
C ARG A 54 -13.00 1.34 1.46
N THR A 55 -11.90 1.01 2.14
CA THR A 55 -11.74 1.30 3.59
C THR A 55 -11.18 2.68 3.88
N LEU A 56 -10.70 3.40 2.86
CA LEU A 56 -10.10 4.73 2.97
C LEU A 56 -11.09 5.86 2.63
N VAL A 57 -12.28 5.53 2.12
CA VAL A 57 -13.40 6.45 1.85
C VAL A 57 -14.54 6.26 2.83
#